data_AF-A0A1A3N602-F1
#
_entry.id   AF-A0A1A3N602-F1
#
_cell.length_a   1.000
_cell.length_b   1.000
_cell.length_c   1.000
_cell.angle_alpha   90.00
_cell.angle_beta   90.00
_cell.angle_gamma   90.00
#
_symmetry.space_group_name_H-M   'P 1'
#
loop_
_entity.id
_entity.type
_entity.pdbx_description
1 polymer ?
#
loop_
_entity_poly.entity_id
_entity_poly.type
_entity_poly.pdbx_seq_one_letter_code
_entity_poly.pdbx_strand_id
1 'polypeptide(L)'
;MMRISAHTRAQAVTNAANTLHVALPPAYVEQFAEAEAFTEAANQTVCKPETLHRAVLDAIQEGRNYVTDPVIRMMALNAQLTEGNILAAARSRAEQLKLAALGDHAGDILDGWADALDEHSAKLAAAADAGVNLNDAAGAVARGGAIMSHLHNAQVAVRAWTTATNGFYALAAVAGVRNSADSVTVLTPARLADLAPAYEMARDERAREVGVWVLARCGIPLRLANLDEFKARAAQMKADAEAEARGLAARANAAGFNRR
;
A
#
# COMPACT_ATOMS: atom_id res chain seq x y z
N MET A 1 -5.52 7.75 17.08
CA MET A 1 -4.90 7.07 15.92
C MET A 1 -5.45 7.72 14.67
N MET A 2 -4.63 8.40 13.87
CA MET A 2 -5.07 9.06 12.63
C MET A 2 -5.46 7.98 11.61
N ARG A 3 -6.72 7.94 11.17
CA ARG A 3 -7.16 7.02 10.10
C ARG A 3 -6.62 7.56 8.77
N ILE A 4 -5.75 6.80 8.12
CA ILE A 4 -5.31 7.07 6.73
C ILE A 4 -6.54 6.91 5.83
N SER A 5 -6.82 7.91 4.99
CA SER A 5 -7.98 7.91 4.08
C SER A 5 -7.85 6.88 2.95
N ALA A 6 -8.97 6.49 2.35
CA ALA A 6 -8.99 5.62 1.18
C ALA A 6 -8.22 6.25 0.02
N HIS A 7 -8.31 7.57 -0.14
CA HIS A 7 -7.55 8.29 -1.16
C HIS A 7 -6.03 8.13 -1.02
N THR A 8 -5.47 8.30 0.18
CA THR A 8 -4.02 8.10 0.39
C THR A 8 -3.59 6.67 0.11
N ARG A 9 -4.44 5.68 0.42
CA ARG A 9 -4.18 4.27 0.09
C ARG A 9 -4.21 4.02 -1.42
N ALA A 10 -5.21 4.55 -2.10
CA ALA A 10 -5.34 4.45 -3.55
C ALA A 10 -4.17 5.13 -4.28
N GLN A 11 -3.66 6.26 -3.76
CA GLN A 11 -2.45 6.90 -4.27
C GLN A 11 -1.22 5.99 -4.14
N ALA A 12 -1.04 5.30 -3.02
CA ALA A 12 0.06 4.35 -2.85
C ALA A 12 -0.02 3.20 -3.86
N VAL A 13 -1.21 2.66 -4.08
CA VAL A 13 -1.48 1.61 -5.09
C VAL A 13 -1.20 2.11 -6.51
N THR A 14 -1.68 3.31 -6.85
CA THR A 14 -1.46 3.93 -8.17
C THR A 14 0.01 4.22 -8.41
N ASN A 15 0.74 4.72 -7.39
CA ASN A 15 2.17 4.99 -7.50
C ASN A 15 2.99 3.71 -7.70
N ALA A 16 2.61 2.61 -7.03
CA ALA A 16 3.23 1.31 -7.22
C ALA A 16 2.99 0.80 -8.65
N ALA A 17 1.74 0.79 -9.12
CA ALA A 17 1.39 0.39 -10.48
C ALA A 17 2.15 1.19 -11.54
N ASN A 18 2.21 2.53 -11.40
CA ASN A 18 2.96 3.40 -12.31
C ASN A 18 4.46 3.13 -12.30
N THR A 19 5.05 2.88 -11.13
CA THR A 19 6.49 2.60 -10.98
C THR A 19 6.87 1.24 -11.58
N LEU A 20 5.97 0.25 -11.46
CA LEU A 20 6.13 -1.08 -12.02
C LEU A 20 5.71 -1.18 -13.49
N HIS A 21 5.13 -0.10 -14.05
CA HIS A 21 4.52 -0.09 -15.39
C HIS A 21 3.43 -1.17 -15.58
N VAL A 22 2.70 -1.48 -14.50
CA VAL A 22 1.59 -2.44 -14.50
C VAL A 22 0.27 -1.69 -14.56
N ALA A 23 -0.60 -2.07 -15.50
CA ALA A 23 -1.95 -1.54 -15.55
C ALA A 23 -2.78 -2.05 -14.36
N LEU A 24 -3.49 -1.16 -13.68
CA LEU A 24 -4.45 -1.57 -12.65
C LEU A 24 -5.64 -2.30 -13.30
N PRO A 25 -6.30 -3.23 -12.58
CA PRO A 25 -7.46 -3.94 -13.12
C PRO A 25 -8.54 -2.96 -13.61
N PRO A 26 -9.09 -3.12 -14.83
CA PRO A 26 -10.10 -2.21 -15.36
C PRO A 26 -11.32 -2.05 -14.44
N ALA A 27 -11.78 -3.17 -13.85
CA ALA A 27 -12.89 -3.17 -12.90
C ALA A 27 -12.60 -2.34 -11.64
N TYR A 28 -11.35 -2.36 -11.13
CA TYR A 28 -10.94 -1.48 -10.04
C TYR A 28 -11.02 0.00 -10.44
N VAL A 29 -10.53 0.35 -11.64
CA VAL A 29 -10.54 1.72 -12.15
C VAL A 29 -11.98 2.23 -12.32
N GLU A 30 -12.87 1.41 -12.86
CA GLU A 30 -14.30 1.72 -13.02
C GLU A 30 -14.97 1.97 -11.66
N GLN A 31 -14.83 1.06 -10.69
CA GLN A 31 -15.42 1.23 -9.36
C GLN A 31 -14.89 2.46 -8.63
N PHE A 32 -13.61 2.80 -8.82
CA PHE A 32 -13.04 4.01 -8.23
C PHE A 32 -13.62 5.27 -8.87
N ALA A 33 -13.81 5.28 -10.19
CA ALA A 33 -14.46 6.35 -10.92
C ALA A 33 -15.95 6.50 -10.52
N GLU A 34 -16.67 5.40 -10.30
CA GLU A 34 -18.04 5.42 -9.78
C GLU A 34 -18.14 6.08 -8.41
N ALA A 35 -17.20 5.79 -7.49
CA ALA A 35 -17.16 6.42 -6.18
C ALA A 35 -16.89 7.94 -6.24
N GLU A 36 -16.12 8.39 -7.24
CA GLU A 36 -15.90 9.81 -7.50
C GLU A 36 -17.12 10.48 -8.11
N ALA A 37 -17.74 9.84 -9.11
CA ALA A 37 -18.99 10.30 -9.71
C ALA A 37 -20.12 10.41 -8.66
N PHE A 38 -20.17 9.48 -7.70
CA PHE A 38 -21.11 9.54 -6.58
C PHE A 38 -20.93 10.80 -5.72
N THR A 39 -19.68 11.17 -5.41
CA THR A 39 -19.40 12.38 -4.64
C THR A 39 -19.75 13.64 -5.43
N GLU A 40 -19.49 13.62 -6.74
CA GLU A 40 -19.82 14.75 -7.61
C GLU A 40 -21.34 14.93 -7.76
N ALA A 41 -22.09 13.83 -7.90
CA ALA A 41 -23.55 13.87 -7.87
C ALA A 41 -24.09 14.43 -6.54
N ALA A 42 -23.48 14.09 -5.40
CA ALA A 42 -23.85 14.66 -4.11
C ALA A 42 -23.52 16.15 -4.00
N ASN A 43 -22.44 16.64 -4.64
CA ASN A 43 -22.16 18.08 -4.69
C ASN A 43 -23.25 18.88 -5.40
N GLN A 44 -23.96 18.27 -6.35
CA GLN A 44 -25.06 18.92 -7.07
C GLN A 44 -26.30 19.14 -6.19
N THR A 45 -26.41 18.48 -5.04
CA THR A 45 -27.53 18.67 -4.09
C THR A 45 -27.32 19.86 -3.15
N VAL A 46 -26.19 20.57 -3.25
CA VAL A 46 -25.89 21.70 -2.37
C VAL A 46 -26.75 22.91 -2.75
N CYS A 47 -27.59 23.35 -1.82
CA CYS A 47 -28.34 24.59 -1.94
C CYS A 47 -28.01 25.52 -0.78
N LYS A 48 -27.53 26.72 -1.11
CA LYS A 48 -27.31 27.77 -0.11
C LYS A 48 -28.66 28.37 0.31
N PRO A 49 -28.92 28.58 1.61
CA PRO A 49 -30.18 29.17 2.09
C PRO A 49 -30.52 30.49 1.40
N GLU A 50 -29.52 31.33 1.11
CA GLU A 50 -29.72 32.62 0.45
C GLU A 50 -30.25 32.47 -0.98
N THR A 51 -29.82 31.44 -1.70
CA THR A 51 -30.29 31.16 -3.07
C THR A 51 -31.76 30.74 -3.05
N LEU A 52 -32.16 29.92 -2.07
CA LEU A 52 -33.56 29.54 -1.88
C LEU A 52 -34.43 30.74 -1.48
N HIS A 53 -33.99 31.53 -0.49
CA HIS A 53 -34.72 32.70 -0.04
C HIS A 53 -34.95 33.69 -1.19
N ARG A 54 -33.93 33.96 -2.00
CA ARG A 54 -34.06 34.82 -3.17
C ARG A 54 -35.08 34.27 -4.17
N ALA A 55 -35.01 32.98 -4.52
CA ALA A 55 -35.97 32.37 -5.45
C ALA A 55 -37.43 32.44 -4.96
N VAL A 56 -37.65 32.32 -3.64
CA VAL A 56 -38.99 32.49 -3.04
C VAL A 56 -39.46 33.94 -3.13
N LEU A 57 -38.60 34.91 -2.81
CA LEU A 57 -38.94 36.33 -2.89
C LEU A 57 -39.22 36.77 -4.34
N ASP A 58 -38.42 36.30 -5.30
CA ASP A 58 -38.61 36.56 -6.72
C ASP A 58 -39.97 35.99 -7.20
N ALA A 59 -40.31 34.77 -6.80
CA ALA A 59 -41.62 34.18 -7.13
C ALA A 59 -42.80 34.97 -6.52
N ILE A 60 -42.66 35.47 -5.28
CA ILE A 60 -43.67 36.33 -4.65
C ILE A 60 -43.82 37.65 -5.43
N GLN A 61 -42.71 38.27 -5.81
CA GLN A 61 -42.70 39.52 -6.57
C GLN A 61 -43.35 39.36 -7.95
N GLU A 62 -43.14 38.22 -8.61
CA GLU A 62 -43.73 37.88 -9.91
C GLU A 62 -45.17 37.37 -9.83
N GLY A 63 -45.74 37.23 -8.63
CA GLY A 63 -47.09 36.69 -8.41
C GLY A 63 -47.21 35.18 -8.68
N ARG A 64 -46.08 34.45 -8.75
CA ARG A 64 -46.06 32.99 -8.87
C ARG A 64 -46.33 32.33 -7.52
N ASN A 65 -47.02 31.19 -7.52
CA ASN A 65 -47.21 30.40 -6.30
C ASN A 65 -45.95 29.61 -5.96
N TYR A 66 -45.13 30.16 -5.08
CA TYR A 66 -43.88 29.54 -4.64
C TYR A 66 -44.05 28.17 -3.96
N VAL A 67 -45.22 27.87 -3.39
CA VAL A 67 -45.49 26.60 -2.69
C VAL A 67 -45.57 25.43 -3.67
N THR A 68 -46.10 25.68 -4.87
CA THR A 68 -46.29 24.66 -5.91
C THR A 68 -45.20 24.70 -6.99
N ASP A 69 -44.31 25.68 -6.94
CA ASP A 69 -43.22 25.83 -7.91
C ASP A 69 -42.24 24.65 -7.81
N PRO A 70 -42.06 23.85 -8.88
CA PRO A 70 -41.25 22.64 -8.82
C PRO A 70 -39.76 22.95 -8.60
N VAL A 71 -39.27 24.10 -9.07
CA VAL A 71 -37.87 24.51 -8.88
C VAL A 71 -37.64 24.89 -7.43
N ILE A 72 -38.53 25.69 -6.84
CA ILE A 72 -38.44 26.08 -5.42
C ILE A 72 -38.58 24.85 -4.52
N ARG A 73 -39.47 23.91 -4.84
CA ARG A 73 -39.59 22.64 -4.09
C ARG A 73 -38.30 21.80 -4.15
N MET A 74 -37.67 21.70 -5.31
CA MET A 74 -36.37 21.01 -5.45
C MET A 74 -35.28 21.73 -4.66
N MET A 75 -35.22 23.07 -4.72
CA MET A 75 -34.26 23.86 -3.95
C MET A 75 -34.49 23.71 -2.43
N ALA A 76 -35.75 23.66 -1.98
CA ALA A 76 -36.09 23.43 -0.57
C ALA A 76 -35.63 22.05 -0.09
N LEU A 77 -35.84 21.00 -0.90
CA LEU A 77 -35.31 19.67 -0.61
C LEU A 77 -33.77 19.69 -0.53
N ASN A 78 -33.10 20.31 -1.51
CA ASN A 78 -31.64 20.43 -1.53
C ASN A 78 -31.11 21.22 -0.32
N ALA A 79 -31.81 22.27 0.12
CA ALA A 79 -31.46 23.02 1.33
C ALA A 79 -31.59 22.16 2.59
N GLN A 80 -32.67 21.38 2.72
CA GLN A 80 -32.84 20.42 3.82
C GLN A 80 -31.75 19.34 3.84
N LEU A 81 -31.39 18.79 2.66
CA LEU A 81 -30.30 17.83 2.53
C LEU A 81 -28.95 18.45 2.91
N THR A 82 -28.72 19.70 2.51
CA THR A 82 -27.51 20.45 2.83
C THR A 82 -27.39 20.70 4.34
N GLU A 83 -28.48 21.14 4.98
CA GLU A 83 -28.55 21.32 6.44
C GLU A 83 -28.35 20.00 7.19
N GLY A 84 -28.89 18.90 6.65
CA GLY A 84 -28.66 17.53 7.11
C GLY A 84 -27.25 16.98 6.86
N ASN A 85 -26.32 17.81 6.38
CA ASN A 85 -24.92 17.45 6.11
C ASN A 85 -24.77 16.26 5.14
N ILE A 86 -25.60 16.21 4.10
CA ILE A 86 -25.58 15.16 3.07
C ILE A 86 -24.19 14.96 2.45
N LEU A 87 -23.39 16.03 2.35
CA LEU A 87 -22.02 15.94 1.82
C LEU A 87 -21.08 15.13 2.71
N ALA A 88 -21.20 15.22 4.04
CA ALA A 88 -20.39 14.39 4.93
C ALA A 88 -20.80 12.92 4.81
N ALA A 89 -22.10 12.64 4.71
CA ALA A 89 -22.61 11.28 4.49
C ALA A 89 -22.15 10.72 3.13
N ALA A 90 -22.22 11.54 2.07
CA ALA A 90 -21.77 11.16 0.74
C ALA A 90 -20.27 10.88 0.69
N ARG A 91 -19.44 11.73 1.30
CA ARG A 91 -17.99 11.49 1.43
C ARG A 91 -17.69 10.19 2.18
N SER A 92 -18.39 9.94 3.29
CA SER A 92 -18.25 8.69 4.05
C SER A 92 -18.59 7.47 3.20
N ARG A 93 -19.68 7.54 2.42
CA ARG A 93 -20.08 6.46 1.50
C ARG A 93 -19.07 6.28 0.37
N ALA A 94 -18.58 7.35 -0.24
CA ALA A 94 -17.57 7.29 -1.28
C ALA A 94 -16.25 6.66 -0.76
N GLU A 95 -15.83 7.03 0.45
CA GLU A 95 -14.67 6.39 1.11
C GLU A 95 -14.89 4.88 1.32
N GLN A 96 -16.10 4.45 1.72
CA GLN A 96 -16.43 3.03 1.83
C GLN A 96 -16.36 2.31 0.49
N LEU A 97 -16.88 2.91 -0.58
CA LEU A 97 -16.84 2.35 -1.94
C LEU A 97 -15.38 2.20 -2.43
N LYS A 98 -14.55 3.21 -2.21
CA LYS A 98 -13.12 3.17 -2.55
C LYS A 98 -12.36 2.09 -1.77
N LEU A 99 -12.66 1.92 -0.49
CA LEU A 99 -12.08 0.84 0.33
C LEU A 99 -12.55 -0.54 -0.13
N ALA A 100 -13.82 -0.69 -0.50
CA ALA A 100 -14.34 -1.94 -1.03
C ALA A 100 -13.61 -2.31 -2.33
N ALA A 101 -13.53 -1.39 -3.29
CA ALA A 101 -12.81 -1.62 -4.55
C ALA A 101 -11.34 -2.03 -4.35
N LEU A 102 -10.63 -1.37 -3.42
CA LEU A 102 -9.26 -1.75 -3.05
C LEU A 102 -9.19 -3.16 -2.45
N GLY A 103 -10.18 -3.57 -1.66
CA GLY A 103 -10.24 -4.90 -1.05
C GLY A 103 -10.57 -5.98 -2.07
N ASP A 104 -11.59 -5.75 -2.90
CA ASP A 104 -12.11 -6.70 -3.88
C ASP A 104 -11.09 -7.03 -4.97
N HIS A 105 -10.24 -6.07 -5.33
CA HIS A 105 -9.21 -6.22 -6.37
C HIS A 105 -7.78 -6.34 -5.81
N ALA A 106 -7.60 -6.49 -4.49
CA ALA A 106 -6.28 -6.59 -3.89
C ALA A 106 -5.46 -7.77 -4.45
N GLY A 107 -6.11 -8.92 -4.71
CA GLY A 107 -5.48 -10.11 -5.28
C GLY A 107 -4.91 -9.83 -6.68
N ASP A 108 -5.76 -9.42 -7.61
CA ASP A 108 -5.39 -9.12 -9.00
C ASP A 108 -4.25 -8.08 -9.08
N ILE A 109 -4.31 -7.05 -8.24
CA ILE A 109 -3.28 -6.00 -8.18
C ILE A 109 -1.93 -6.59 -7.71
N LEU A 110 -1.95 -7.39 -6.64
CA LEU A 110 -0.73 -7.96 -6.07
C LEU A 110 -0.11 -9.02 -7.00
N ASP A 111 -0.93 -9.81 -7.68
CA ASP A 111 -0.46 -10.80 -8.66
C ASP A 111 0.24 -10.09 -9.84
N GLY A 112 -0.38 -9.04 -10.39
CA GLY A 112 0.25 -8.24 -11.46
C GLY A 112 1.55 -7.56 -11.02
N TRP A 113 1.66 -7.14 -9.75
CA TRP A 113 2.90 -6.59 -9.21
C TRP A 113 3.97 -7.65 -8.98
N ALA A 114 3.58 -8.84 -8.51
CA ALA A 114 4.51 -9.95 -8.30
C ALA A 114 5.20 -10.33 -9.63
N ASP A 115 4.42 -10.49 -10.70
CA ASP A 115 4.95 -10.81 -12.04
C ASP A 115 5.93 -9.73 -12.54
N ALA A 116 5.60 -8.45 -12.36
CA ALA A 116 6.48 -7.35 -12.78
C ALA A 116 7.78 -7.27 -11.96
N LEU A 117 7.76 -7.71 -10.71
CA LEU A 117 8.92 -7.70 -9.83
C LEU A 117 9.92 -8.83 -10.11
N ASP A 118 9.56 -9.86 -10.88
CA ASP A 118 10.48 -10.96 -11.20
C ASP A 118 11.73 -10.45 -11.94
N GLU A 119 11.55 -9.59 -12.94
CA GLU A 119 12.67 -9.00 -13.68
C GLU A 119 13.55 -8.12 -12.77
N HIS A 120 12.91 -7.34 -11.88
CA HIS A 120 13.62 -6.51 -10.92
C HIS A 120 14.42 -7.35 -9.91
N SER A 121 13.89 -8.48 -9.48
CA SER A 121 14.55 -9.41 -8.58
C SER A 121 15.76 -10.06 -9.24
N ALA A 122 15.63 -10.49 -10.50
CA ALA A 122 16.74 -11.01 -11.28
C ALA A 122 17.86 -9.96 -11.47
N LYS A 123 17.49 -8.70 -11.71
CA LYS A 123 18.45 -7.57 -11.80
C LYS A 123 19.20 -7.34 -10.49
N LEU A 124 18.53 -7.46 -9.34
CA LEU A 124 19.18 -7.36 -8.03
C LEU A 124 20.16 -8.49 -7.79
N ALA A 125 19.77 -9.74 -8.09
CA ALA A 125 20.65 -10.90 -7.97
C ALA A 125 21.89 -10.75 -8.87
N ALA A 126 21.70 -10.39 -10.14
CA ALA A 126 22.82 -10.20 -11.07
C ALA A 126 23.76 -9.07 -10.64
N ALA A 127 23.23 -7.98 -10.06
CA ALA A 127 24.07 -6.90 -9.53
C ALA A 127 24.83 -7.31 -8.26
N ALA A 128 24.22 -8.13 -7.40
CA ALA A 128 24.89 -8.71 -6.25
C ALA A 128 26.04 -9.64 -6.67
N ASP A 129 25.80 -10.53 -7.64
CA ASP A 129 26.83 -11.43 -8.20
C ASP A 129 27.99 -10.66 -8.85
N ALA A 130 27.69 -9.51 -9.46
CA ALA A 130 28.69 -8.61 -10.05
C ALA A 130 29.48 -7.78 -9.00
N GLY A 131 29.19 -7.94 -7.71
CA GLY A 131 29.89 -7.23 -6.63
C GLY A 131 29.62 -5.73 -6.59
N VAL A 132 28.44 -5.29 -7.06
CA VAL A 132 28.04 -3.88 -7.03
C VAL A 132 27.92 -3.39 -5.58
N ASN A 133 28.29 -2.14 -5.35
CA ASN A 133 27.96 -1.43 -4.12
C ASN A 133 27.07 -0.23 -4.46
N LEU A 134 25.82 -0.24 -3.97
CA LEU A 134 24.83 0.81 -4.25
C LEU A 134 25.26 2.21 -3.77
N ASN A 135 26.18 2.27 -2.80
CA ASN A 135 26.68 3.52 -2.22
C ASN A 135 27.96 4.03 -2.92
N ASP A 136 28.50 3.31 -3.90
CA ASP A 136 29.77 3.61 -4.55
C ASP A 136 29.63 3.83 -6.05
N ALA A 137 28.98 4.94 -6.41
CA ALA A 137 28.84 5.34 -7.81
C ALA A 137 30.19 5.65 -8.47
N ALA A 138 31.13 6.26 -7.74
CA ALA A 138 32.45 6.61 -8.27
C ALA A 138 33.27 5.36 -8.62
N GLY A 139 33.28 4.34 -7.75
CA GLY A 139 33.93 3.06 -8.03
C GLY A 139 33.22 2.26 -9.12
N ALA A 140 31.89 2.40 -9.28
CA ALA A 140 31.18 1.84 -10.44
C ALA A 140 31.63 2.46 -11.76
N VAL A 141 31.78 3.80 -11.82
CA VAL A 141 32.30 4.51 -13.01
C VAL A 141 33.72 4.03 -13.35
N ALA A 142 34.59 3.89 -12.35
CA ALA A 142 35.97 3.45 -12.55
C ALA A 142 36.08 2.01 -13.10
N ARG A 143 35.13 1.14 -12.75
CA ARG A 143 35.06 -0.25 -13.24
C ARG A 143 34.39 -0.40 -14.62
N GLY A 144 33.85 0.69 -15.18
CA GLY A 144 33.35 0.75 -16.55
C GLY A 144 31.85 0.49 -16.71
N GLY A 145 31.40 0.51 -17.98
CA GLY A 145 29.98 0.58 -18.35
C GLY A 145 29.12 -0.60 -17.90
N ALA A 146 29.68 -1.81 -17.81
CA ALA A 146 28.94 -2.99 -17.34
C ALA A 146 28.53 -2.87 -15.87
N ILE A 147 29.46 -2.48 -14.98
CA ILE A 147 29.16 -2.27 -13.56
C ILE A 147 28.21 -1.10 -13.36
N MET A 148 28.35 -0.02 -14.14
CA MET A 148 27.38 1.08 -14.15
C MET A 148 25.97 0.62 -14.51
N SER A 149 25.83 -0.29 -15.47
CA SER A 149 24.53 -0.85 -15.86
C SER A 149 23.92 -1.69 -14.74
N HIS A 150 24.71 -2.54 -14.07
CA HIS A 150 24.25 -3.30 -12.90
C HIS A 150 23.86 -2.38 -11.74
N LEU A 151 24.65 -1.33 -11.46
CA LEU A 151 24.32 -0.33 -10.44
C LEU A 151 22.98 0.36 -10.74
N HIS A 152 22.81 0.86 -11.96
CA HIS A 152 21.58 1.52 -12.37
C HIS A 152 20.37 0.58 -12.26
N ASN A 153 20.48 -0.64 -12.80
CA ASN A 153 19.42 -1.64 -12.73
C ASN A 153 19.05 -1.99 -11.29
N ALA A 154 20.04 -2.13 -10.40
CA ALA A 154 19.80 -2.40 -9.00
C ALA A 154 19.09 -1.23 -8.29
N GLN A 155 19.49 0.02 -8.56
CA GLN A 155 18.80 1.20 -8.01
C GLN A 155 17.34 1.28 -8.44
N VAL A 156 17.06 1.03 -9.73
CA VAL A 156 15.70 0.97 -10.28
C VAL A 156 14.90 -0.15 -9.61
N ALA A 157 15.50 -1.33 -9.47
CA ALA A 157 14.85 -2.47 -8.84
C ALA A 157 14.56 -2.26 -7.34
N VAL A 158 15.49 -1.65 -6.58
CA VAL A 158 15.24 -1.27 -5.18
C VAL A 158 14.04 -0.32 -5.09
N ARG A 159 13.99 0.72 -5.95
CA ARG A 159 12.86 1.67 -5.97
C ARG A 159 11.53 1.00 -6.32
N ALA A 160 11.53 0.10 -7.30
CA ALA A 160 10.36 -0.69 -7.69
C ALA A 160 9.83 -1.49 -6.49
N TRP A 161 10.70 -2.25 -5.82
CA TRP A 161 10.37 -3.04 -4.64
C TRP A 161 9.88 -2.20 -3.46
N THR A 162 10.52 -1.07 -3.15
CA THR A 162 10.07 -0.18 -2.08
C THR A 162 8.68 0.37 -2.36
N THR A 163 8.41 0.77 -3.61
CA THR A 163 7.10 1.31 -3.98
C THR A 163 6.01 0.23 -3.93
N ALA A 164 6.31 -0.98 -4.43
CA ALA A 164 5.42 -2.13 -4.34
C ALA A 164 5.10 -2.50 -2.89
N THR A 165 6.11 -2.49 -2.01
CA THR A 165 5.94 -2.79 -0.57
C THR A 165 5.04 -1.75 0.11
N ASN A 166 5.21 -0.46 -0.22
CA ASN A 166 4.33 0.60 0.28
C ASN A 166 2.87 0.42 -0.20
N GLY A 167 2.68 0.07 -1.47
CA GLY A 167 1.37 -0.28 -2.04
C GLY A 167 0.76 -1.51 -1.36
N PHE A 168 1.57 -2.54 -1.10
CA PHE A 168 1.16 -3.76 -0.41
C PHE A 168 0.62 -3.42 0.99
N TYR A 169 1.33 -2.60 1.77
CA TYR A 169 0.85 -2.20 3.10
C TYR A 169 -0.43 -1.37 3.06
N ALA A 170 -0.65 -0.59 1.99
CA ALA A 170 -1.92 0.10 1.80
C ALA A 170 -3.07 -0.91 1.60
N LEU A 171 -2.88 -1.93 0.77
CA LEU A 171 -3.87 -3.01 0.54
C LEU A 171 -4.08 -3.87 1.79
N ALA A 172 -3.00 -4.27 2.48
CA ALA A 172 -3.06 -5.02 3.73
C ALA A 172 -3.86 -4.26 4.80
N ALA A 173 -3.70 -2.95 4.89
CA ALA A 173 -4.46 -2.11 5.80
C ALA A 173 -5.96 -1.98 5.41
N VAL A 174 -6.33 -2.12 4.14
CA VAL A 174 -7.73 -2.20 3.70
C VAL A 174 -8.33 -3.54 4.11
N ALA A 175 -7.59 -4.63 3.88
CA ALA A 175 -8.02 -5.98 4.23
C ALA A 175 -7.99 -6.29 5.75
N GLY A 176 -7.68 -5.30 6.59
CA GLY A 176 -7.63 -5.46 8.05
C GLY A 176 -6.46 -6.32 8.54
N VAL A 177 -5.45 -6.56 7.71
CA VAL A 177 -4.26 -7.32 8.07
C VAL A 177 -3.36 -6.43 8.94
N ARG A 178 -3.09 -6.86 10.17
CA ARG A 178 -2.25 -6.11 11.10
C ARG A 178 -0.78 -6.20 10.67
N ASN A 179 -0.13 -5.05 10.53
CA ASN A 179 1.32 -4.97 10.30
C ASN A 179 2.08 -5.14 11.62
N SER A 180 2.07 -6.36 12.16
CA SER A 180 2.88 -6.75 13.33
C SER A 180 4.06 -7.64 12.95
N ALA A 181 4.24 -7.91 11.66
CA ALA A 181 5.28 -8.76 11.13
C ALA A 181 6.48 -7.92 10.68
N ASP A 182 7.67 -8.51 10.69
CA ASP A 182 8.89 -7.87 10.18
C ASP A 182 8.73 -7.56 8.69
N SER A 183 9.32 -6.46 8.20
CA SER A 183 9.18 -6.00 6.82
C SER A 183 9.62 -7.06 5.80
N VAL A 184 10.55 -7.93 6.21
CA VAL A 184 11.03 -9.10 5.46
C VAL A 184 9.91 -10.06 5.04
N THR A 185 8.83 -10.19 5.81
CA THR A 185 7.72 -11.11 5.50
C THR A 185 7.00 -10.79 4.19
N VAL A 186 6.98 -9.52 3.77
CA VAL A 186 6.44 -9.11 2.46
C VAL A 186 7.39 -9.51 1.33
N LEU A 187 8.69 -9.49 1.60
CA LEU A 187 9.75 -9.52 0.60
C LEU A 187 10.17 -10.93 0.21
N THR A 188 10.10 -11.90 1.12
CA THR A 188 10.63 -13.25 0.88
C THR A 188 9.82 -14.33 1.61
N PRO A 189 9.75 -15.56 1.05
CA PRO A 189 9.19 -16.72 1.74
C PRO A 189 10.22 -17.43 2.64
N ALA A 190 11.47 -16.95 2.72
CA ALA A 190 12.53 -17.55 3.51
C ALA A 190 12.16 -17.68 5.00
N ARG A 191 12.66 -18.73 5.65
CA ARG A 191 12.43 -18.98 7.07
C ARG A 191 13.41 -18.20 7.92
N LEU A 192 13.08 -18.05 9.21
CA LEU A 192 13.90 -17.27 10.15
C LEU A 192 15.38 -17.71 10.15
N ALA A 193 15.63 -19.02 10.12
CA ALA A 193 16.98 -19.59 10.11
C ALA A 193 17.78 -19.20 8.86
N ASP A 194 17.12 -19.09 7.70
CA ASP A 194 17.76 -18.74 6.42
C ASP A 194 18.06 -17.23 6.32
N LEU A 195 17.41 -16.42 7.16
CA LEU A 195 17.59 -14.96 7.19
C LEU A 195 18.77 -14.52 8.06
N ALA A 196 19.40 -15.41 8.85
CA ALA A 196 20.49 -15.05 9.74
C ALA A 196 21.64 -14.27 9.04
N PRO A 197 22.13 -14.68 7.85
CA PRO A 197 23.17 -13.92 7.13
C PRO A 197 22.73 -12.51 6.75
N ALA A 198 21.44 -12.33 6.45
CA ALA A 198 20.88 -11.04 6.07
C ALA A 198 20.75 -10.09 7.27
N TYR A 199 20.34 -10.60 8.43
CA TYR A 199 20.32 -9.81 9.67
C TYR A 199 21.74 -9.41 10.12
N GLU A 200 22.72 -10.31 9.98
CA GLU A 200 24.13 -10.00 10.27
C GLU A 200 24.66 -8.91 9.35
N MET A 201 24.46 -9.05 8.04
CA MET A 201 24.88 -8.04 7.05
C MET A 201 24.20 -6.68 7.30
N ALA A 202 22.89 -6.66 7.56
CA ALA A 202 22.17 -5.43 7.87
C ALA A 202 22.71 -4.75 9.13
N ARG A 203 23.09 -5.53 10.15
CA ARG A 203 23.69 -5.02 11.38
C ARG A 203 25.07 -4.42 11.15
N ASP A 204 25.93 -5.10 10.39
CA ASP A 204 27.29 -4.63 10.08
C ASP A 204 27.27 -3.33 9.29
N GLU A 205 26.29 -3.19 8.39
CA GLU A 205 26.08 -1.98 7.59
C GLU A 205 25.28 -0.90 8.32
N ARG A 206 24.85 -1.16 9.56
CA ARG A 206 23.98 -0.27 10.36
C ARG A 206 22.69 0.11 9.62
N ALA A 207 22.18 -0.79 8.79
CA ALA A 207 20.89 -0.65 8.16
C ALA A 207 19.79 -0.73 9.22
N ARG A 208 18.73 0.06 9.05
CA ARG A 208 17.58 0.07 9.97
C ARG A 208 16.79 -1.24 9.90
N GLU A 209 16.76 -1.85 8.73
CA GLU A 209 15.99 -3.07 8.43
C GLU A 209 16.66 -3.87 7.31
N VAL A 210 16.29 -5.15 7.20
CA VAL A 210 16.72 -6.04 6.12
C VAL A 210 15.90 -5.72 4.87
N GLY A 211 16.48 -4.94 3.96
CA GLY A 211 15.86 -4.58 2.69
C GLY A 211 16.15 -5.56 1.54
N VAL A 212 15.50 -5.34 0.40
CA VAL A 212 15.65 -6.20 -0.80
C VAL A 212 17.09 -6.32 -1.31
N TRP A 213 17.90 -5.29 -1.14
CA TRP A 213 19.32 -5.33 -1.52
C TRP A 213 20.16 -6.23 -0.62
N VAL A 214 19.87 -6.25 0.68
CA VAL A 214 20.54 -7.14 1.64
C VAL A 214 20.17 -8.59 1.31
N LEU A 215 18.88 -8.86 1.10
CA LEU A 215 18.38 -10.19 0.72
C LEU A 215 19.04 -10.69 -0.56
N ALA A 216 19.12 -9.86 -1.61
CA ALA A 216 19.74 -10.21 -2.88
C ALA A 216 21.23 -10.57 -2.72
N ARG A 217 22.01 -9.81 -1.93
CA ARG A 217 23.42 -10.10 -1.67
C ARG A 217 23.66 -11.35 -0.83
N CYS A 218 22.68 -11.75 -0.04
CA CYS A 218 22.71 -13.01 0.70
C CYS A 218 22.19 -14.19 -0.13
N GLY A 219 21.83 -13.99 -1.41
CA GLY A 219 21.26 -15.04 -2.26
C GLY A 219 19.86 -15.50 -1.83
N ILE A 220 19.15 -14.67 -1.05
CA ILE A 220 17.81 -14.99 -0.56
C ILE A 220 16.79 -14.55 -1.61
N PRO A 221 15.90 -15.45 -2.07
CA PRO A 221 14.95 -15.14 -3.13
C PRO A 221 13.94 -14.10 -2.68
N LEU A 222 13.70 -13.11 -3.55
CA LEU A 222 12.68 -12.11 -3.41
C LEU A 222 11.40 -12.58 -4.10
N ARG A 223 10.27 -12.54 -3.38
CA ARG A 223 8.95 -12.84 -3.92
C ARG A 223 7.90 -12.11 -3.11
N LEU A 224 7.18 -11.20 -3.77
CA LEU A 224 6.14 -10.41 -3.14
C LEU A 224 5.05 -11.36 -2.63
N ALA A 225 4.67 -11.21 -1.37
CA ALA A 225 3.56 -11.97 -0.83
C ALA A 225 2.23 -11.41 -1.34
N ASN A 226 1.27 -12.29 -1.64
CA ASN A 226 -0.14 -11.88 -1.58
C ASN A 226 -0.60 -11.78 -0.10
N LEU A 227 -1.82 -11.31 0.13
CA LEU A 227 -2.30 -11.05 1.50
C LEU A 227 -2.38 -12.31 2.38
N ASP A 228 -2.74 -13.46 1.81
CA ASP A 228 -2.87 -14.70 2.57
C ASP A 228 -1.52 -15.37 2.78
N GLU A 229 -0.64 -15.35 1.77
CA GLU A 229 0.76 -15.72 1.90
C GLU A 229 1.45 -14.88 2.98
N PHE A 230 1.22 -13.58 3.03
CA PHE A 230 1.81 -12.71 4.05
C PHE A 230 1.39 -13.11 5.47
N LYS A 231 0.10 -13.40 5.68
CA LYS A 231 -0.39 -13.90 6.98
C LYS A 231 0.27 -15.24 7.33
N ALA A 232 0.38 -16.14 6.38
CA ALA A 232 1.02 -17.44 6.57
C ALA A 232 2.52 -17.30 6.91
N ARG A 233 3.26 -16.48 6.15
CA ARG A 233 4.67 -16.16 6.39
C ARG A 233 4.86 -15.52 7.77
N ALA A 234 4.01 -14.58 8.16
CA ALA A 234 4.06 -13.95 9.48
C ALA A 234 3.81 -14.94 10.62
N ALA A 235 2.82 -15.82 10.48
CA ALA A 235 2.56 -16.89 11.45
C ALA A 235 3.75 -17.86 11.54
N GLN A 236 4.35 -18.21 10.40
CA GLN A 236 5.52 -19.06 10.35
C GLN A 236 6.73 -18.43 11.04
N MET A 237 7.04 -17.16 10.75
CA MET A 237 8.15 -16.46 11.42
C MET A 237 7.96 -16.39 12.94
N LYS A 238 6.72 -16.18 13.40
CA LYS A 238 6.41 -16.21 14.83
C LYS A 238 6.66 -17.60 15.43
N ALA A 239 6.19 -18.65 14.77
CA ALA A 239 6.41 -20.03 15.21
C ALA A 239 7.90 -20.39 15.27
N ASP A 240 8.68 -19.90 14.31
CA ASP A 240 10.14 -20.10 14.24
C ASP A 240 10.83 -19.43 15.42
N ALA A 241 10.50 -18.16 15.70
CA ALA A 241 11.04 -17.42 16.83
C ALA A 241 10.68 -18.09 18.18
N GLU A 242 9.46 -18.60 18.33
CA GLU A 242 9.04 -19.33 19.53
C GLU A 242 9.76 -20.69 19.66
N ALA A 243 10.08 -21.36 18.55
CA ALA A 243 10.86 -22.59 18.57
C ALA A 243 12.33 -22.34 18.96
N GLU A 244 12.96 -21.30 18.41
CA GLU A 244 14.31 -20.89 18.77
C GLU A 244 14.41 -20.48 20.24
N ALA A 245 13.47 -19.67 20.74
CA ALA A 245 13.42 -19.25 22.13
C ALA A 245 13.31 -20.44 23.09
N ARG A 246 12.45 -21.43 22.76
CA ARG A 246 12.36 -22.69 23.53
C ARG A 246 13.65 -23.49 23.49
N GLY A 247 14.29 -23.59 22.33
CA GLY A 247 15.58 -24.26 22.18
C GLY A 247 16.68 -23.62 23.01
N LEU A 248 16.76 -22.29 23.02
CA LEU A 248 17.71 -21.53 23.84
C LEU A 248 17.46 -21.74 25.34
N ALA A 249 16.20 -21.69 25.79
CA ALA A 249 15.84 -21.94 27.18
C ALA A 249 16.21 -23.37 27.62
N ALA A 250 15.96 -24.37 26.78
CA ALA A 250 16.33 -25.75 27.05
C ALA A 250 17.86 -25.93 27.17
N ARG A 251 18.65 -25.32 26.28
CA ARG A 251 20.12 -25.34 26.35
C ARG A 251 20.66 -24.64 27.59
N ALA A 252 20.09 -23.49 27.97
CA ALA A 252 20.46 -22.77 29.17
C ALA A 252 20.19 -23.60 30.44
N ASN A 253 19.04 -24.28 30.50
CA ASN A 253 18.70 -25.16 31.62
C ASN A 253 19.63 -26.37 31.71
N ALA A 254 19.97 -27.00 30.57
CA ALA A 254 20.92 -28.12 30.53
C ALA A 254 22.34 -27.69 30.97
N ALA A 255 22.79 -26.50 30.55
CA ALA A 255 24.08 -25.95 30.96
C ALA A 255 24.12 -25.54 32.45
N GLY A 256 22.99 -25.11 33.01
CA GLY A 256 22.85 -24.81 34.44
C GLY A 256 22.83 -26.05 35.34
N PHE A 257 22.38 -27.20 34.82
CA PHE A 257 22.36 -28.47 35.55
C PHE A 257 23.75 -29.12 35.66
N ASN A 258 24.65 -28.88 34.71
CA ASN A 258 26.03 -29.40 34.70
C ASN A 258 27.03 -28.60 35.56
N ARG A 259 26.56 -27.65 36.39
CA ARG A 259 27.40 -26.84 37.31
C ARG A 259 27.23 -27.22 38.79
N ARG A 260 26.68 -28.41 39.10
CA ARG A 260 26.59 -28.94 40.47
C ARG A 260 27.44 -30.18 40.64
#